data_AF-A0A2G9SSC4-F1
#
_entry.id   AF-A0A2G9SSC4-F1
#
_cell.length_a   1.000
_cell.length_b   1.000
_cell.length_c   1.000
_cell.angle_alpha   90.00
_cell.angle_beta   90.00
_cell.angle_gamma   90.00
#
_symmetry.space_group_name_H-M   'P 1'
#
loop_
_entity.id
_entity.type
_entity.pdbx_description
1 polymer ?
#
loop_
_entity_poly.entity_id
_entity_poly.type
_entity_poly.pdbx_seq_one_letter_code
_entity_poly.pdbx_strand_id
1 'polypeptide(L)'
;MQRRDFLKLTGLGIGAALIPLPAFSMPISEEEARTPIMDFADKKRLADIGLNTAKTLGATYCDVRISRNLNQAIFTREDRVQGIVNSQSFGVGVRVIANGTWGFASTNTVNADGIKKATERAVAIAKANSRLQKEPVKLAPQAAQGEQTWKTPIEKNAFEVPIADKVKLLLEVNAEAMRAGIRFVNSQLFMINEQKFFASTDGSYIDQ
;
A
#
# COMPACT_ATOMS: atom_id res chain seq x y z
N MET A 1 -19.06 31.97 25.00
CA MET A 1 -17.87 31.33 24.38
C MET A 1 -17.12 32.42 23.63
N GLN A 2 -15.84 32.70 23.95
CA GLN A 2 -15.12 33.77 23.27
C GLN A 2 -14.77 33.36 21.83
N ARG A 3 -14.95 34.28 20.88
CA ARG A 3 -14.70 34.07 19.44
C ARG A 3 -13.29 33.51 19.16
N ARG A 4 -12.33 33.86 20.01
CA ARG A 4 -10.93 33.42 19.95
C ARG A 4 -10.75 31.95 20.33
N ASP A 5 -11.57 31.44 21.26
CA ASP A 5 -11.53 30.04 21.68
C ASP A 5 -12.26 29.15 20.67
N PHE A 6 -13.37 29.62 20.10
CA PHE A 6 -14.06 28.94 19.00
C PHE A 6 -13.13 28.75 17.80
N LEU A 7 -12.43 29.81 17.37
CA LEU A 7 -11.49 29.75 16.23
C LEU A 7 -10.31 28.80 16.48
N LYS A 8 -9.79 28.73 17.71
CA LYS A 8 -8.73 27.78 18.09
C LYS A 8 -9.23 26.34 18.07
N LEU A 9 -10.43 26.09 18.63
CA LEU A 9 -11.03 24.75 18.64
C LEU A 9 -11.38 24.27 17.23
N THR A 10 -11.96 25.13 16.39
CA THR A 10 -12.28 24.78 15.00
C THR A 10 -11.02 24.65 14.13
N GLY A 11 -9.97 25.42 14.40
CA GLY A 11 -8.68 25.30 13.69
C GLY A 11 -7.98 23.97 13.97
N LEU A 12 -7.98 23.51 15.22
CA LEU A 12 -7.44 22.20 15.60
C LEU A 12 -8.29 21.04 15.08
N GLY A 13 -9.63 21.17 15.10
CA GLY A 13 -10.53 20.13 14.62
C GLY A 13 -10.53 19.95 13.10
N ILE A 14 -10.36 21.03 12.33
CA ILE A 14 -10.34 20.99 10.86
C ILE A 14 -8.93 20.63 10.33
N GLY A 15 -7.86 21.08 10.99
CA GLY A 15 -6.48 20.75 10.58
C GLY A 15 -6.17 19.25 10.64
N ALA A 16 -6.74 18.52 11.61
CA ALA A 16 -6.61 17.07 11.71
C ALA A 16 -7.58 16.32 10.76
N ALA A 17 -8.72 16.92 10.41
CA ALA A 17 -9.73 16.30 9.53
C ALA A 17 -9.45 16.48 8.03
N LEU A 18 -8.57 17.42 7.66
CA LEU A 18 -8.26 17.76 6.26
C LEU A 18 -7.00 17.08 5.71
N ILE A 19 -6.42 16.12 6.42
CA ILE A 19 -5.42 15.25 5.78
C ILE A 19 -6.20 14.16 5.04
N PRO A 20 -6.26 14.15 3.70
CA PRO A 20 -6.92 13.09 2.96
C PRO A 20 -6.02 11.87 3.00
N LEU A 21 -5.94 11.21 4.15
CA LEU A 21 -5.42 9.85 4.20
C LEU A 21 -6.42 8.98 3.44
N PRO A 22 -5.97 8.19 2.44
CA PRO A 22 -6.82 7.20 1.84
C PRO A 22 -7.37 6.31 2.96
N ALA A 23 -8.66 5.93 2.87
CA ALA A 23 -9.25 4.98 3.80
C ALA A 23 -8.30 3.76 3.94
N PHE A 24 -8.06 3.32 5.19
CA PHE A 24 -7.13 2.24 5.55
C PHE A 24 -5.62 2.56 5.52
N SER A 25 -5.23 3.83 5.38
CA SER A 25 -3.84 4.28 5.56
C SER A 25 -3.59 4.74 7.00
N MET A 26 -2.45 4.38 7.57
CA MET A 26 -2.02 4.78 8.92
C MET A 26 -0.91 5.83 8.82
N PRO A 27 -0.95 6.89 9.65
CA PRO A 27 0.16 7.85 9.72
C PRO A 27 1.43 7.14 10.22
N ILE A 28 2.57 7.53 9.67
CA ILE A 28 3.88 7.00 10.06
C ILE A 28 4.92 8.10 10.21
N SER A 29 5.93 7.83 11.02
CA SER A 29 7.15 8.62 11.11
C SER A 29 8.05 8.44 9.88
N GLU A 30 9.01 9.34 9.73
CA GLU A 30 10.03 9.26 8.68
C GLU A 30 10.97 8.05 8.86
N GLU A 31 11.21 7.66 10.12
CA GLU A 31 11.99 6.47 10.45
C GLU A 31 11.25 5.20 10.03
N GLU A 32 9.97 5.07 10.39
CA GLU A 32 9.15 3.93 9.97
C GLU A 32 9.08 3.80 8.45
N ALA A 33 9.06 4.90 7.69
CA ALA A 33 9.05 4.87 6.24
C ALA A 33 10.33 4.24 5.65
N ARG A 34 11.46 4.32 6.35
CA ARG A 34 12.76 3.76 5.93
C ARG A 34 12.99 2.34 6.42
N THR A 35 12.29 1.93 7.47
CA THR A 35 12.45 0.60 8.06
C THR A 35 11.58 -0.43 7.34
N PRO A 36 12.15 -1.52 6.79
CA PRO A 36 11.36 -2.62 6.23
C PRO A 36 10.48 -3.28 7.30
N ILE A 37 9.24 -3.65 6.95
CA ILE A 37 8.32 -4.33 7.90
C ILE A 37 8.70 -5.81 8.05
N MET A 38 9.08 -6.48 6.95
CA MET A 38 9.43 -7.90 6.91
C MET A 38 10.53 -8.14 5.90
N ASP A 39 11.38 -9.13 6.18
CA ASP A 39 12.33 -9.65 5.21
C ASP A 39 11.68 -10.67 4.26
N PHE A 40 12.47 -11.17 3.30
CA PHE A 40 12.00 -12.15 2.32
C PHE A 40 11.52 -13.45 2.98
N ALA A 41 12.24 -13.94 3.99
CA ALA A 41 11.97 -15.23 4.62
C ALA A 41 10.64 -15.19 5.40
N ASP A 42 10.36 -14.09 6.11
CA ASP A 42 9.09 -13.89 6.79
C ASP A 42 7.92 -13.76 5.82
N LYS A 43 8.08 -12.98 4.74
CA LYS A 43 7.06 -12.85 3.70
C LYS A 43 6.76 -14.20 3.04
N LYS A 44 7.80 -14.97 2.74
CA LYS A 44 7.67 -16.33 2.20
C LYS A 44 6.94 -17.26 3.17
N ARG A 45 7.36 -17.31 4.43
CA ARG A 45 6.73 -18.14 5.48
C ARG A 45 5.25 -17.82 5.64
N LEU A 46 4.90 -16.53 5.66
CA LEU A 46 3.52 -16.07 5.76
C LEU A 46 2.70 -16.40 4.51
N ALA A 47 3.28 -16.21 3.31
CA ALA A 47 2.61 -16.57 2.07
C ALA A 47 2.37 -18.08 1.96
N ASP A 48 3.32 -18.91 2.38
CA ASP A 48 3.21 -20.37 2.41
C ASP A 48 2.00 -20.83 3.24
N ILE A 49 1.59 -20.09 4.27
CA ILE A 49 0.36 -20.38 5.03
C ILE A 49 -0.88 -20.25 4.13
N GLY A 50 -0.97 -19.19 3.33
CA GLY A 50 -2.08 -18.99 2.40
C GLY A 50 -2.07 -20.02 1.27
N LEU A 51 -0.90 -20.30 0.68
CA LEU A 51 -0.76 -21.30 -0.37
C LEU A 51 -1.17 -22.70 0.12
N ASN A 52 -0.69 -23.12 1.29
CA ASN A 52 -1.00 -24.42 1.87
C ASN A 52 -2.46 -24.52 2.30
N THR A 53 -3.01 -23.47 2.93
CA THR A 53 -4.43 -23.43 3.31
C THR A 53 -5.32 -23.59 2.07
N ALA A 54 -5.02 -22.89 0.98
CA ALA A 54 -5.80 -23.00 -0.26
C ALA A 54 -5.72 -24.41 -0.87
N LYS A 55 -4.52 -25.01 -0.92
CA LYS A 55 -4.30 -26.38 -1.39
C LYS A 55 -5.12 -27.38 -0.56
N THR A 56 -5.06 -27.31 0.77
CA THR A 56 -5.83 -28.20 1.66
C THR A 56 -7.34 -28.07 1.45
N LEU A 57 -7.83 -26.88 1.11
CA LEU A 57 -9.26 -26.64 0.84
C LEU A 57 -9.69 -26.99 -0.60
N GLY A 58 -8.79 -27.54 -1.42
CA GLY A 58 -9.07 -28.01 -2.78
C GLY A 58 -9.01 -26.93 -3.86
N ALA A 59 -8.30 -25.82 -3.63
CA ALA A 59 -8.01 -24.86 -4.68
C ALA A 59 -7.00 -25.45 -5.68
N THR A 60 -7.25 -25.30 -6.97
CA THR A 60 -6.33 -25.72 -8.05
C THR A 60 -5.24 -24.68 -8.31
N TYR A 61 -5.46 -23.45 -7.84
CA TYR A 61 -4.47 -22.37 -7.90
C TYR A 61 -4.69 -21.43 -6.72
N CYS A 62 -3.60 -20.87 -6.19
CA CYS A 62 -3.64 -19.77 -5.24
C CYS A 62 -2.46 -18.84 -5.49
N ASP A 63 -2.71 -17.54 -5.37
CA ASP A 63 -1.68 -16.54 -5.24
C ASP A 63 -1.91 -15.66 -4.00
N VAL A 64 -0.81 -15.28 -3.37
CA VAL A 64 -0.77 -14.43 -2.18
C VAL A 64 0.09 -13.21 -2.52
N ARG A 65 -0.45 -12.01 -2.26
CA ARG A 65 0.25 -10.74 -2.43
C ARG A 65 0.32 -10.02 -1.10
N ILE A 66 1.52 -9.88 -0.54
CA ILE A 66 1.77 -9.06 0.65
C ILE A 66 2.30 -7.72 0.13
N SER A 67 1.60 -6.63 0.45
CA SER A 67 1.91 -5.32 -0.10
C SER A 67 2.02 -4.27 1.00
N ARG A 68 3.01 -3.40 0.87
CA ARG A 68 3.16 -2.16 1.63
C ARG A 68 3.18 -0.99 0.64
N ASN A 69 2.33 0.00 0.85
CA ASN A 69 2.36 1.25 0.09
C ASN A 69 2.71 2.38 1.03
N LEU A 70 3.82 3.06 0.77
CA LEU A 70 4.24 4.28 1.44
C LEU A 70 3.81 5.48 0.61
N ASN A 71 3.23 6.48 1.27
CA ASN A 71 2.82 7.74 0.66
C ASN A 71 3.34 8.91 1.48
N GLN A 72 4.03 9.84 0.83
CA GLN A 72 4.36 11.14 1.40
C GLN A 72 3.81 12.26 0.53
N ALA A 73 3.08 13.20 1.12
CA ALA A 73 2.57 14.38 0.45
C ALA A 73 2.98 15.64 1.21
N ILE A 74 3.55 16.62 0.50
CA ILE A 74 3.93 17.92 1.06
C ILE A 74 3.17 18.98 0.27
N PHE A 75 2.46 19.85 0.98
CA PHE A 75 1.67 20.92 0.40
C PHE A 75 2.19 22.26 0.91
N THR A 76 2.44 23.18 -0.01
CA THR A 76 2.78 24.56 0.32
C THR A 76 1.89 25.52 -0.43
N ARG A 77 1.78 26.72 0.12
CA ARG A 77 1.04 27.84 -0.44
C ARG A 77 1.80 29.11 -0.11
N GLU A 78 2.15 29.86 -1.15
CA GLU A 78 3.01 31.03 -1.07
C GLU A 78 4.27 30.73 -0.23
N ASP A 79 4.44 31.39 0.91
CA ASP A 79 5.58 31.23 1.84
C ASP A 79 5.31 30.24 2.98
N ARG A 80 4.21 29.47 2.93
CA ARG A 80 3.75 28.61 4.04
C ARG A 80 3.62 27.15 3.65
N VAL A 81 4.10 26.29 4.54
CA VAL A 81 3.74 24.87 4.53
C VAL A 81 2.31 24.73 5.02
N GLN A 82 1.46 24.09 4.21
CA GLN A 82 0.06 23.83 4.55
C GLN A 82 -0.10 22.50 5.28
N GLY A 83 0.70 21.50 4.89
CA GLY A 83 0.62 20.18 5.50
C GLY A 83 1.71 19.24 4.99
N ILE A 84 2.07 18.31 5.85
CA ILE A 84 2.98 17.21 5.54
C ILE A 84 2.27 15.94 5.98
N VAL A 85 2.18 15.00 5.06
CA VAL A 85 1.47 13.74 5.23
C VAL A 85 2.47 12.62 4.99
N ASN A 86 2.65 11.76 5.97
CA ASN A 86 3.38 10.50 5.84
C ASN A 86 2.44 9.39 6.24
N SER A 87 2.21 8.43 5.34
CA SER A 87 1.31 7.34 5.62
C SER A 87 1.75 6.04 4.96
N GLN A 88 1.25 4.95 5.51
CA GLN A 88 1.38 3.66 4.87
C GLN A 88 0.06 2.88 4.88
N SER A 89 -0.10 1.99 3.92
CA SER A 89 -1.00 0.84 4.04
C SER A 89 -0.19 -0.45 3.95
N PHE A 90 -0.57 -1.44 4.74
CA PHE A 90 0.07 -2.75 4.75
C PHE A 90 -0.98 -3.84 4.85
N GLY A 91 -0.90 -4.84 3.98
CA GLY A 91 -1.92 -5.87 3.90
C GLY A 91 -1.53 -7.04 3.02
N VAL A 92 -2.43 -8.02 3.00
CA VAL A 92 -2.33 -9.22 2.18
C VAL A 92 -3.61 -9.42 1.38
N GLY A 93 -3.46 -9.73 0.10
CA GLY A 93 -4.54 -10.20 -0.77
C GLY A 93 -4.29 -11.65 -1.16
N VAL A 94 -5.34 -12.47 -1.11
CA VAL A 94 -5.30 -13.88 -1.50
C VAL A 94 -6.31 -14.10 -2.61
N ARG A 95 -5.86 -14.64 -3.73
CA ARG A 95 -6.71 -15.00 -4.86
C ARG A 95 -6.59 -16.49 -5.14
N VAL A 96 -7.71 -17.18 -5.32
CA VAL A 96 -7.76 -18.64 -5.49
C VAL A 96 -8.64 -19.03 -6.66
N ILE A 97 -8.30 -20.15 -7.30
CA ILE A 97 -9.24 -20.88 -8.17
C ILE A 97 -9.68 -22.13 -7.40
N ALA A 98 -10.97 -22.23 -7.10
CA ALA A 98 -11.57 -23.45 -6.55
C ALA A 98 -12.83 -23.78 -7.34
N ASN A 99 -13.05 -25.07 -7.64
CA ASN A 99 -14.12 -25.52 -8.54
C ASN A 99 -14.16 -24.73 -9.87
N GLY A 100 -12.97 -24.47 -10.45
CA GLY A 100 -12.84 -23.72 -11.71
C GLY A 100 -13.26 -22.25 -11.63
N THR A 101 -13.42 -21.66 -10.45
CA THR A 101 -13.93 -20.29 -10.27
C THR A 101 -13.02 -19.46 -9.38
N TRP A 102 -12.89 -18.17 -9.69
CA TRP A 102 -12.14 -17.23 -8.87
C TRP A 102 -12.82 -16.91 -7.54
N GLY A 103 -12.00 -16.82 -6.50
CA GLY A 103 -12.34 -16.19 -5.23
C GLY A 103 -11.22 -15.28 -4.78
N PHE A 104 -11.58 -14.24 -4.05
CA PHE A 104 -10.63 -13.25 -3.55
C PHE A 104 -11.03 -12.79 -2.15
N ALA A 105 -10.04 -12.55 -1.31
CA ALA A 105 -10.20 -11.87 -0.03
C ALA A 105 -8.90 -11.16 0.35
N SER A 106 -9.00 -10.15 1.21
CA SER A 106 -7.86 -9.39 1.69
C SER A 106 -8.00 -9.05 3.17
N THR A 107 -6.88 -8.80 3.85
CA THR A 107 -6.84 -8.33 5.23
C THR A 107 -5.61 -7.46 5.49
N ASN A 108 -5.70 -6.53 6.44
CA ASN A 108 -4.55 -5.81 7.00
C ASN A 108 -3.95 -6.52 8.24
N THR A 109 -4.55 -7.63 8.67
CA THR A 109 -3.99 -8.51 9.72
C THR A 109 -2.97 -9.46 9.10
N VAL A 110 -1.76 -8.96 8.86
CA VAL A 110 -0.69 -9.70 8.16
C VAL A 110 0.06 -10.62 9.13
N ASN A 111 -0.62 -11.65 9.59
CA ASN A 111 -0.06 -12.73 10.40
C ASN A 111 -0.66 -14.08 9.97
N ALA A 112 -0.22 -15.17 10.59
CA ALA A 112 -0.65 -16.53 10.25
C ALA A 112 -2.19 -16.71 10.25
N ASP A 113 -2.86 -16.24 11.31
CA ASP A 113 -4.31 -16.38 11.47
C ASP A 113 -5.07 -15.51 10.45
N GLY A 114 -4.65 -14.26 10.26
CA GLY A 114 -5.27 -13.35 9.30
C GLY A 114 -5.18 -13.86 7.87
N ILE A 115 -4.01 -14.35 7.45
CA ILE A 115 -3.80 -14.95 6.12
C ILE A 115 -4.64 -16.21 5.95
N LYS A 116 -4.67 -17.09 6.96
CA LYS A 116 -5.49 -18.31 6.93
C LYS A 116 -6.97 -17.98 6.76
N LYS A 117 -7.52 -17.06 7.57
CA LYS A 117 -8.91 -16.62 7.49
C LYS A 117 -9.25 -15.97 6.15
N ALA A 118 -8.37 -15.10 5.64
CA ALA A 118 -8.55 -14.51 4.32
C ALA A 118 -8.59 -15.60 3.23
N THR A 119 -7.68 -16.58 3.31
CA THR A 119 -7.64 -17.68 2.36
C THR A 119 -8.91 -18.55 2.41
N GLU A 120 -9.37 -18.92 3.61
CA GLU A 120 -10.63 -19.65 3.81
C GLU A 120 -11.81 -18.90 3.20
N ARG A 121 -11.87 -17.57 3.41
CA ARG A 121 -12.89 -16.71 2.83
C ARG A 121 -12.81 -16.68 1.30
N ALA A 122 -11.62 -16.56 0.73
CA ALA A 122 -11.42 -16.57 -0.73
C ALA A 122 -11.91 -17.90 -1.34
N VAL A 123 -11.57 -19.04 -0.72
CA VAL A 123 -12.01 -20.36 -1.20
C VAL A 123 -13.53 -20.52 -1.06
N ALA A 124 -14.13 -20.07 0.04
CA ALA A 124 -15.58 -20.11 0.21
C ALA A 124 -16.31 -19.28 -0.86
N ILE A 125 -15.79 -18.09 -1.19
CA ILE A 125 -16.31 -17.23 -2.27
C ILE A 125 -16.22 -17.95 -3.62
N ALA A 126 -15.06 -18.53 -3.95
CA ALA A 126 -14.87 -19.29 -5.20
C ALA A 126 -15.90 -20.43 -5.34
N LYS A 127 -16.06 -21.24 -4.29
CA LYS A 127 -17.00 -22.37 -4.28
C LYS A 127 -18.47 -21.94 -4.33
N ALA A 128 -18.82 -20.81 -3.72
CA ALA A 128 -20.17 -20.27 -3.81
C ALA A 128 -20.48 -19.80 -5.23
N ASN A 129 -19.54 -19.08 -5.85
CA ASN A 129 -19.69 -18.52 -7.20
C ASN A 129 -19.61 -19.59 -8.29
N SER A 130 -18.98 -20.74 -8.04
CA SER A 130 -18.85 -21.80 -9.05
C SER A 130 -20.17 -22.37 -9.54
N ARG A 131 -21.28 -22.14 -8.83
CA ARG A 131 -22.63 -22.51 -9.26
C ARG A 131 -23.14 -21.67 -10.44
N LEU A 132 -22.59 -20.47 -10.62
CA LEU A 132 -22.95 -19.54 -11.69
C LEU A 132 -21.96 -19.57 -12.86
N GLN A 133 -20.79 -20.16 -12.64
CA GLN A 133 -19.72 -20.23 -13.63
C GLN A 133 -20.06 -21.27 -14.71
N LYS A 134 -20.17 -20.82 -15.96
CA LYS A 134 -20.45 -21.70 -17.12
C LYS A 134 -19.22 -22.46 -17.59
N GLU A 135 -18.07 -21.80 -17.60
CA GLU A 135 -16.80 -22.35 -18.09
C GLU A 135 -15.71 -22.20 -17.03
N PRO A 136 -14.95 -23.27 -16.73
CA PRO A 136 -13.91 -23.20 -15.72
C PRO A 136 -12.77 -22.28 -16.16
N VAL A 137 -12.23 -21.51 -15.22
CA VAL A 137 -11.02 -20.71 -15.42
C VAL A 137 -9.85 -21.64 -15.74
N LYS A 138 -9.20 -21.39 -16.88
CA LYS A 138 -7.96 -22.04 -17.29
C LYS A 138 -6.88 -20.98 -17.40
N LEU A 139 -5.85 -21.09 -16.58
CA LEU A 139 -4.68 -20.22 -16.68
C LEU A 139 -3.83 -20.64 -17.87
N ALA A 140 -3.15 -19.67 -18.49
CA ALA A 140 -2.08 -19.99 -19.42
C ALA A 140 -0.97 -20.74 -18.66
N PRO A 141 -0.35 -21.78 -19.27
CA PRO A 141 0.79 -22.45 -18.65
C PRO A 141 1.90 -21.44 -18.35
N GLN A 142 2.32 -21.37 -17.10
CA GLN A 142 3.39 -20.49 -16.63
C GLN A 142 4.46 -21.33 -15.94
N ALA A 143 5.72 -21.13 -16.31
CA ALA A 143 6.83 -21.77 -15.60
C ALA A 143 7.04 -21.14 -14.22
N ALA A 144 7.33 -21.97 -13.22
CA ALA A 144 7.76 -21.54 -11.90
C ALA A 144 8.99 -20.62 -12.03
N GLN A 145 8.95 -19.44 -11.42
CA GLN A 145 10.08 -18.51 -11.42
C GLN A 145 11.02 -18.71 -10.22
N GLY A 146 10.63 -19.56 -9.25
CA GLY A 146 11.38 -19.73 -8.01
C GLY A 146 11.41 -18.45 -7.19
N GLU A 147 12.48 -18.28 -6.42
CA GLU A 147 12.72 -17.09 -5.60
C GLU A 147 13.40 -16.01 -6.44
N GLN A 148 12.76 -14.84 -6.54
CA GLN A 148 13.23 -13.71 -7.33
C GLN A 148 13.14 -12.42 -6.50
N THR A 149 14.08 -11.51 -6.73
CA THR A 149 14.02 -10.14 -6.22
C THR A 149 14.21 -9.18 -7.37
N TRP A 150 13.32 -8.19 -7.48
CA TRP A 150 13.44 -7.09 -8.42
C TRP A 150 13.28 -5.78 -7.67
N LYS A 151 13.94 -4.72 -8.15
CA LYS A 151 13.77 -3.37 -7.63
C LYS A 151 13.79 -2.42 -8.82
N THR A 152 12.92 -1.41 -8.78
CA THR A 152 12.99 -0.31 -9.75
C THR A 152 14.38 0.33 -9.68
N PRO A 153 15.09 0.50 -10.80
CA PRO A 153 16.39 1.17 -10.83
C PRO A 153 16.20 2.67 -10.59
N ILE A 154 16.15 3.07 -9.32
CA ILE A 154 16.01 4.46 -8.91
C ILE A 154 17.39 5.10 -8.71
N GLU A 155 17.58 6.33 -9.20
CA GLU A 155 18.81 7.10 -8.95
C GLU A 155 18.82 7.72 -7.55
N LYS A 156 17.66 8.19 -7.09
CA LYS A 156 17.48 8.86 -5.80
C LYS A 156 16.19 8.41 -5.14
N ASN A 157 16.30 7.79 -3.97
CA ASN A 157 15.14 7.40 -3.18
C ASN A 157 14.50 8.62 -2.53
N ALA A 158 13.29 8.97 -2.95
CA ALA A 158 12.60 10.13 -2.43
C ALA A 158 12.29 10.03 -0.92
N PHE A 159 12.20 8.84 -0.33
CA PHE A 159 11.97 8.66 1.12
C PHE A 159 13.24 8.79 1.97
N GLU A 160 14.43 8.74 1.35
CA GLU A 160 15.71 9.00 2.02
C GLU A 160 16.07 10.49 2.03
N VAL A 161 15.46 11.28 1.14
CA VAL A 161 15.64 12.74 1.13
C VAL A 161 14.94 13.35 2.35
N PRO A 162 15.63 14.16 3.15
CA PRO A 162 15.03 14.86 4.29
C PRO A 162 13.81 15.67 3.89
N ILE A 163 12.78 15.67 4.73
CA ILE A 163 11.56 16.46 4.50
C ILE A 163 11.88 17.96 4.40
N ALA A 164 12.85 18.44 5.20
CA ALA A 164 13.28 19.84 5.19
C ALA A 164 13.78 20.29 3.81
N ASP A 165 14.55 19.45 3.11
CA ASP A 165 15.08 19.77 1.77
C ASP A 165 13.96 19.88 0.73
N LYS A 166 12.94 19.02 0.85
CA LYS A 166 11.76 19.03 -0.03
C LYS A 166 10.90 20.27 0.21
N VAL A 167 10.68 20.62 1.48
CA VAL A 167 9.96 21.84 1.87
C VAL A 167 10.70 23.07 1.35
N LYS A 168 12.02 23.12 1.54
CA LYS A 168 12.86 24.21 1.04
C LYS A 168 12.70 24.36 -0.47
N LEU A 169 12.80 23.27 -1.23
CA LEU A 169 12.58 23.29 -2.69
C LEU A 169 11.22 23.89 -3.07
N LEU A 170 10.14 23.45 -2.43
CA LEU A 170 8.79 23.95 -2.73
C LEU A 170 8.62 25.44 -2.43
N LEU A 171 9.16 25.90 -1.29
CA LEU A 171 9.11 27.32 -0.91
C LEU A 171 9.98 28.19 -1.83
N GLU A 172 11.14 27.70 -2.28
CA GLU A 172 11.98 28.39 -3.25
C GLU A 172 11.27 28.56 -4.59
N VAL A 173 10.62 27.50 -5.10
CA VAL A 173 9.81 27.57 -6.33
C VAL A 173 8.68 28.59 -6.19
N ASN A 174 7.97 28.59 -5.05
CA ASN A 174 6.90 29.57 -4.82
C ASN A 174 7.45 31.01 -4.78
N ALA A 175 8.60 31.21 -4.13
CA ALA A 175 9.22 32.52 -4.01
C ALA A 175 9.64 33.08 -5.38
N GLU A 176 10.16 32.25 -6.30
CA GLU A 176 10.48 32.68 -7.67
C GLU A 176 9.22 33.09 -8.45
N ALA A 177 8.15 32.30 -8.35
CA ALA A 177 6.87 32.62 -8.99
C ALA A 177 6.31 33.96 -8.47
N MET A 178 6.40 34.20 -7.16
CA MET A 178 5.98 35.47 -6.56
C MET A 178 6.86 36.64 -7.01
N ARG A 179 8.18 36.47 -7.13
CA ARG A 179 9.09 37.49 -7.68
C ARG A 179 8.73 37.87 -9.11
N ALA A 180 8.21 36.93 -9.90
CA ALA A 180 7.69 37.17 -11.25
C ALA A 180 6.31 37.87 -11.27
N GLY A 181 5.75 38.25 -10.12
CA GLY A 181 4.48 38.97 -10.01
C GLY A 181 3.24 38.10 -9.82
N ILE A 182 3.39 36.78 -9.64
CA ILE A 182 2.27 35.87 -9.40
C ILE A 182 1.79 36.02 -7.94
N ARG A 183 0.50 36.31 -7.75
CA ARG A 183 -0.06 36.62 -6.42
C ARG A 183 -0.51 35.40 -5.60
N PHE A 184 -0.79 34.28 -6.26
CA PHE A 184 -1.23 33.04 -5.61
C PHE A 184 -0.45 31.88 -6.20
N VAL A 185 0.30 31.18 -5.36
CA VAL A 185 1.14 30.06 -5.78
C VAL A 185 0.92 28.91 -4.81
N ASN A 186 0.64 27.72 -5.34
CA ASN A 186 0.62 26.48 -4.59
C ASN A 186 1.60 25.53 -5.24
N SER A 187 2.35 24.80 -4.44
CA SER A 187 3.21 23.72 -4.93
C SER A 187 3.13 22.52 -4.01
N GLN A 188 3.31 21.35 -4.60
CA GLN A 188 3.09 20.08 -3.94
C GLN A 188 4.07 19.02 -4.45
N LEU A 189 4.46 18.12 -3.57
CA LEU A 189 5.23 16.93 -3.89
C LEU A 189 4.47 15.70 -3.38
N PHE A 190 4.34 14.68 -4.25
CA PHE A 190 3.82 13.37 -3.89
C PHE A 190 4.88 12.32 -4.17
N MET A 191 5.19 11.53 -3.16
CA MET A 191 6.11 10.41 -3.23
C MET A 191 5.35 9.15 -2.88
N ILE A 192 5.49 8.13 -3.74
CA ILE A 192 4.88 6.82 -3.57
C ILE A 192 6.01 5.80 -3.63
N ASN A 193 5.99 4.85 -2.71
CA ASN A 193 6.85 3.67 -2.77
C ASN A 193 5.97 2.45 -2.52
N GLU A 194 5.89 1.56 -3.51
CA GLU A 194 5.17 0.30 -3.41
C GLU A 194 6.18 -0.83 -3.22
N GLN A 195 5.92 -1.68 -2.24
CA GLN A 195 6.69 -2.88 -1.95
C GLN A 195 5.73 -4.06 -2.03
N LYS A 196 6.00 -5.03 -2.89
CA LYS A 196 5.08 -6.12 -3.24
C LYS A 196 5.82 -7.45 -3.22
N PHE A 197 5.31 -8.36 -2.40
CA PHE A 197 5.73 -9.75 -2.43
C PHE A 197 4.61 -10.60 -3.02
N PHE A 198 4.94 -11.35 -4.07
CA PHE A 198 4.03 -12.27 -4.75
C PHE A 198 4.46 -13.70 -4.51
N ALA A 199 3.53 -14.57 -4.11
CA ALA A 199 3.74 -16.01 -4.08
C ALA A 199 2.60 -16.74 -4.78
N SER A 200 2.88 -17.87 -5.45
CA SER A 200 1.84 -18.70 -6.06
C SER A 200 2.05 -20.19 -5.85
N THR A 201 0.98 -20.96 -5.99
CA THR A 201 1.01 -22.43 -5.93
C THR A 201 1.83 -23.06 -7.04
N ASP A 202 2.15 -22.29 -8.08
CA ASP A 202 2.99 -22.69 -9.21
C ASP A 202 4.50 -22.57 -8.89
N GLY A 203 4.86 -22.16 -7.66
CA GLY A 203 6.25 -22.16 -7.19
C GLY A 203 7.02 -20.88 -7.51
N SER A 204 6.34 -19.74 -7.61
CA SER A 204 6.98 -18.43 -7.75
C SER A 204 6.91 -17.66 -6.43
N TYR A 205 8.00 -17.01 -6.05
CA TYR A 205 8.15 -16.15 -4.87
C TYR A 205 8.95 -14.91 -5.28
N ILE A 206 8.29 -13.78 -5.48
CA ILE A 206 8.87 -12.60 -6.14
C ILE A 206 8.71 -11.40 -5.23
N ASP A 207 9.82 -10.84 -4.79
CA ASP A 207 9.89 -9.60 -4.00
C ASP A 207 10.21 -8.41 -4.91
N GLN A 208 9.39 -7.35 -4.87
CA GLN A 208 9.38 -6.23 -5.83
C GLN A 208 9.22 -4.88 -5.14
#